data_AF-A0A2M6GE18-F1
#
_entry.id   AF-A0A2M6GE18-F1
#
_cell.length_a   1.000
_cell.length_b   1.000
_cell.length_c   1.000
_cell.angle_alpha   90.00
_cell.angle_beta   90.00
_cell.angle_gamma   90.00
#
_symmetry.space_group_name_H-M   'P 1'
#
loop_
_entity.id
_entity.type
_entity.pdbx_description
1 polymer ?
#
loop_
_entity_poly.entity_id
_entity_poly.type
_entity_poly.pdbx_seq_one_letter_code
_entity_poly.pdbx_strand_id
1 'polypeptide(L)'
;MASVPDQQLIYLALQSGAYSRFAMDPNFTNQEFTRLYTAWITRIVAKEIPEELWVSINPENKLAGFVTVGYDQEEAYMGLIAVH
;
A
#
# COMPACT_ATOMS: atom_id res chain seq x y z
N MET A 1 1.66 4.88 -19.92
CA MET A 1 2.74 4.18 -19.20
C MET A 1 2.23 3.96 -17.80
N ALA A 2 2.19 2.71 -17.30
CA ALA A 2 1.83 2.47 -15.91
C ALA A 2 2.90 3.12 -15.01
N SER A 3 2.48 3.98 -14.09
CA SER A 3 3.40 4.56 -13.10
C SER A 3 3.86 3.47 -12.16
N VAL A 4 5.18 3.33 -12.00
CA VAL A 4 5.79 2.43 -11.02
C VAL A 4 5.89 3.19 -9.70
N PRO A 5 5.46 2.63 -8.54
CA PRO A 5 5.64 3.29 -7.26
C PRO A 5 7.12 3.47 -6.93
N ASP A 6 7.47 4.58 -6.26
CA ASP A 6 8.83 4.75 -5.76
C ASP A 6 9.11 3.82 -4.55
N GLN A 7 10.40 3.73 -4.18
CA GLN A 7 10.84 2.85 -3.10
C GLN A 7 10.29 3.24 -1.71
N GLN A 8 10.01 4.53 -1.47
CA GLN A 8 9.46 4.99 -0.19
C GLN A 8 8.00 4.55 -0.04
N LEU A 9 7.22 4.65 -1.11
CA LEU A 9 5.84 4.18 -1.13
C LEU A 9 5.75 2.66 -0.98
N ILE A 10 6.64 1.89 -1.63
CA ILE A 10 6.74 0.44 -1.43
C ILE A 10 7.08 0.12 0.03
N TYR A 11 8.06 0.83 0.61
CA TYR A 11 8.43 0.65 2.02
C TYR A 11 7.25 0.89 2.96
N LEU A 12 6.52 2.00 2.80
CA LEU A 12 5.34 2.30 3.60
C LEU A 12 4.21 1.28 3.38
N ALA A 13 4.01 0.80 2.16
CA ALA A 13 3.05 -0.26 1.88
C ALA A 13 3.39 -1.55 2.64
N LEU A 14 4.67 -1.93 2.72
CA LEU A 14 5.09 -3.04 3.58
C LEU A 14 4.86 -2.73 5.06
N GLN A 15 5.16 -1.53 5.54
CA GLN A 15 4.90 -1.17 6.94
C GLN A 15 3.41 -1.27 7.31
N SER A 16 2.50 -0.89 6.40
CA SER A 16 1.05 -1.02 6.62
C SER A 16 0.58 -2.45 6.88
N GLY A 17 1.36 -3.45 6.44
CA GLY A 17 1.03 -4.86 6.52
C GLY A 17 1.88 -5.67 7.49
N ALA A 18 2.78 -5.05 8.24
CA ALA A 18 3.78 -5.75 9.06
C ALA A 18 3.17 -6.70 10.13
N TYR A 19 1.94 -6.42 10.56
CA TYR A 19 1.17 -7.26 11.49
C TYR A 19 0.03 -8.03 10.83
N SER A 20 -0.02 -8.05 9.50
CA SER A 20 -1.02 -8.81 8.75
C SER A 20 -0.83 -10.31 8.93
N ARG A 21 -1.90 -11.08 8.68
CA ARG A 21 -1.80 -12.54 8.65
C ARG A 21 -0.72 -13.05 7.70
N PHE A 22 -0.50 -12.35 6.58
CA PHE A 22 0.48 -12.76 5.57
C PHE A 22 1.93 -12.57 6.05
N ALA A 23 2.16 -11.61 6.96
CA ALA A 23 3.46 -11.41 7.61
C ALA A 23 3.66 -12.34 8.81
N MET A 24 2.59 -12.65 9.56
CA MET A 24 2.67 -13.35 10.85
C MET A 24 2.48 -14.88 10.75
N ASP A 25 1.81 -15.37 9.71
CA ASP A 25 1.52 -16.80 9.58
C ASP A 25 2.78 -17.57 9.13
N PRO A 26 3.27 -18.54 9.92
CA PRO A 26 4.52 -19.24 9.67
C PRO A 26 4.49 -20.13 8.41
N ASN A 27 3.33 -20.35 7.80
CA ASN A 27 3.22 -21.09 6.54
C ASN A 27 3.60 -20.23 5.32
N PHE A 28 3.62 -18.90 5.42
CA PHE A 28 4.08 -18.01 4.36
C PHE A 28 5.60 -17.85 4.43
N THR A 29 6.31 -18.73 3.73
CA THR A 29 7.78 -18.87 3.80
C THR A 29 8.51 -18.38 2.55
N ASN A 30 7.79 -17.99 1.50
CA ASN A 30 8.34 -17.62 0.19
C ASN A 30 8.10 -16.15 -0.16
N GLN A 31 8.20 -15.27 0.84
CA GLN A 31 8.05 -13.81 0.69
C GLN A 31 6.66 -13.40 0.17
N GLU A 32 5.62 -14.20 0.43
CA GLU A 32 4.26 -13.92 -0.04
C GLU A 32 3.76 -12.58 0.50
N PHE A 33 4.09 -12.23 1.74
CA PHE A 33 3.85 -10.91 2.32
C PHE A 33 4.39 -9.77 1.44
N THR A 34 5.69 -9.78 1.18
CA THR A 34 6.35 -8.73 0.39
C THR A 34 5.79 -8.66 -1.01
N ARG A 35 5.56 -9.82 -1.64
CA ARG A 35 5.00 -9.90 -3.00
C ARG A 35 3.58 -9.36 -3.07
N LEU A 36 2.74 -9.72 -2.11
CA LEU A 36 1.34 -9.30 -2.06
C LEU A 36 1.23 -7.78 -1.88
N TYR A 37 1.87 -7.22 -0.85
CA TYR A 37 1.75 -5.79 -0.54
C TYR A 37 2.41 -4.91 -1.61
N THR A 38 3.54 -5.35 -2.17
CA THR A 38 4.17 -4.66 -3.32
C THR A 38 3.27 -4.71 -4.55
N ALA A 39 2.66 -5.86 -4.86
CA ALA A 39 1.74 -5.97 -5.98
C ALA A 39 0.48 -5.11 -5.75
N TRP A 40 -0.07 -5.08 -4.54
CA TRP A 40 -1.25 -4.30 -4.21
C TRP A 40 -1.02 -2.81 -4.49
N ILE A 41 0.01 -2.19 -3.90
CA ILE A 41 0.30 -0.77 -4.12
C ILE A 41 0.68 -0.47 -5.57
N THR A 42 1.41 -1.38 -6.24
CA THR A 42 1.76 -1.22 -7.66
C THR A 42 0.52 -1.16 -8.54
N ARG A 43 -0.47 -2.02 -8.29
CA ARG A 43 -1.72 -2.06 -9.06
C ARG A 43 -2.58 -0.82 -8.82
N ILE A 44 -2.55 -0.24 -7.62
CA ILE A 44 -3.21 1.05 -7.33
C ILE A 44 -2.54 2.18 -8.13
N VAL A 45 -1.21 2.30 -8.06
CA VAL A 45 -0.46 3.34 -8.79
C VAL A 45 -0.61 3.19 -10.31
N ALA A 46 -0.72 1.95 -10.80
CA ALA A 46 -1.00 1.64 -12.20
C ALA A 46 -2.47 1.83 -12.61
N LYS A 47 -3.36 2.15 -11.66
CA LYS A 47 -4.82 2.27 -11.84
C LYS A 47 -5.48 0.99 -12.38
N GLU A 48 -4.96 -0.17 -11.99
CA GLU A 48 -5.48 -1.49 -12.36
C GLU A 48 -6.59 -1.98 -11.43
N ILE A 49 -6.73 -1.37 -10.26
CA ILE A 49 -7.82 -1.63 -9.30
C ILE A 49 -8.45 -0.30 -8.86
N PRO A 50 -9.74 -0.27 -8.48
CA PRO A 50 -10.51 0.96 -8.26
C PRO A 50 -10.28 1.62 -6.89
N GLU A 51 -9.09 1.46 -6.31
CA GLU A 51 -8.68 2.18 -5.11
C GLU A 51 -7.92 3.45 -5.50
N GLU A 52 -8.15 4.53 -4.77
CA GLU A 52 -7.40 5.77 -4.87
C GLU A 52 -6.22 5.77 -3.89
N LEU A 53 -5.10 6.36 -4.30
CA LEU A 53 -3.94 6.59 -3.45
C LEU A 53 -3.85 8.06 -3.05
N TRP A 54 -3.91 8.33 -1.75
CA TRP A 54 -3.72 9.67 -1.20
C TRP A 54 -2.42 9.68 -0.38
N VAL A 55 -1.56 10.68 -0.63
CA VAL A 55 -0.23 10.79 0.01
C VAL A 55 -0.13 12.07 0.82
N SER A 56 0.60 12.00 1.93
CA SER A 56 0.99 13.15 2.74
C SER A 56 2.46 13.46 2.51
N ILE A 57 2.75 14.74 2.22
CA ILE A 57 4.12 15.24 2.01
C ILE A 57 4.46 16.22 3.13
N ASN A 58 5.62 16.05 3.76
CA ASN A 58 6.08 16.95 4.82
C ASN A 58 6.68 18.27 4.26
N PRO A 59 6.99 19.26 5.11
CA PRO A 59 7.59 20.54 4.65
C PRO A 59 8.93 20.42 3.93
N GLU A 60 9.64 19.29 4.08
CA GLU A 60 10.90 18.99 3.38
C GLU A 60 10.67 18.30 2.02
N ASN A 61 9.43 18.24 1.56
CA ASN A 61 9.02 17.56 0.32
C ASN A 61 9.30 16.04 0.32
N LYS A 62 9.19 15.40 1.49
CA LYS A 62 9.33 13.93 1.65
C LYS A 62 7.99 13.28 1.94
N LEU A 63 7.82 12.04 1.48
CA LEU A 63 6.64 11.23 1.77
C LEU A 63 6.56 10.94 3.28
N ALA A 64 5.51 11.46 3.93
CA ALA A 64 5.27 11.32 5.36
C ALA A 64 4.30 10.16 5.69
N GLY A 65 3.47 9.79 4.74
CA GLY A 65 2.47 8.74 4.92
C GLY A 65 1.54 8.64 3.72
N PHE A 66 0.71 7.61 3.71
CA PHE A 66 -0.28 7.40 2.67
C PHE A 66 -1.50 6.65 3.22
N VAL A 67 -2.60 6.74 2.48
CA VAL A 67 -3.78 5.91 2.65
C VAL A 67 -4.32 5.50 1.28
N THR A 68 -4.83 4.28 1.16
CA THR A 68 -5.62 3.85 0.00
C THR A 68 -7.09 3.84 0.37
N VAL A 69 -7.93 4.38 -0.51
CA VAL A 69 -9.38 4.48 -0.31
C VAL A 69 -10.06 3.76 -1.46
N GLY A 70 -10.83 2.73 -1.14
CA GLY A 70 -11.76 2.11 -2.07
C GLY A 70 -13.19 2.48 -1.73
N TYR A 71 -14.08 2.25 -2.68
CA TYR A 71 -15.51 2.45 -2.52
C TYR A 71 -16.22 1.17 -2.94
N ASP A 72 -17.16 0.71 -2.11
CA ASP A 72 -18.21 -0.20 -2.53
C ASP A 72 -19.51 0.60 -2.78
N GLN A 73 -20.66 -0.08 -2.91
CA GLN A 73 -21.91 0.59 -3.28
C GLN A 73 -22.42 1.56 -2.22
N GLU A 74 -22.09 1.37 -0.95
CA GLU A 74 -22.67 2.14 0.16
C GLU A 74 -21.61 2.76 1.07
N GLU A 75 -20.38 2.22 1.08
CA GLU A 75 -19.32 2.59 2.02
C GLU A 75 -17.97 2.82 1.33
N ALA A 76 -17.15 3.67 1.97
CA ALA A 76 -15.74 3.80 1.65
C ALA A 76 -14.93 2.97 2.63
N TYR A 77 -13.89 2.29 2.14
CA TYR A 77 -12.98 1.51 2.97
C TYR A 77 -11.54 1.96 2.79
N MET A 78 -10.75 1.83 3.86
CA MET A 78 -9.30 2.01 3.78
C MET A 78 -8.63 0.65 3.57
N GLY A 79 -7.84 0.51 2.51
CA GLY A 79 -7.10 -0.72 2.22
C GLY A 79 -5.77 -0.78 2.95
N LEU A 80 -4.89 0.17 2.64
CA LEU A 80 -3.56 0.31 3.23
C LEU A 80 -3.43 1.69 3.87
N ILE A 81 -2.78 1.76 5.04
CA ILE A 81 -2.42 3.02 5.69
C ILE A 81 -1.10 2.86 6.42
N ALA A 82 -0.19 3.82 6.23
CA ALA A 82 1.03 3.91 7.03
C ALA A 82 1.51 5.35 7.11
N VAL A 83 2.21 5.64 8.21
CA VAL A 83 2.93 6.88 8.45
C VAL A 83 4.39 6.54 8.74
N HIS A 84 5.29 7.44 8.37
CA HIS A 84 6.71 7.33 8.66
C HIS A 84 7.04 7.81 10.08
#